data_AF-A0AAF0URB4-F1
#
_entry.id   AF-A0AAF0URB4-F1
#
_cell.length_a   1.000
_cell.length_b   1.000
_cell.length_c   1.000
_cell.angle_alpha   90.00
_cell.angle_beta   90.00
_cell.angle_gamma   90.00
#
_symmetry.space_group_name_H-M   'P 1'
#
loop_
_entity.id
_entity.type
_entity.pdbx_description
1 polymer ?
#
loop_
_entity_poly.entity_id
_entity_poly.type
_entity_poly.pdbx_seq_one_letter_code
_entity_poly.pdbx_strand_id
1 'polypeptide(L)'
;MGRQKIKVTKVEVKNHLQVTFSKRRSRLFRKANELCTLCGVEIAIMVFSPARKTYSFGNANVESIIDRFLSRNPHRISNPLHLDTHKHFNVCELNLILTQILDEVEVEKKKIETFDQIRKTCESQYWWEAPIGELAYHELEQLKNYLEDIKRM
;
A
#
# COMPACT_ATOMS: atom_id res chain seq x y z
N MET A 1 34.14 7.20 14.37
CA MET A 1 33.73 8.23 15.36
C MET A 1 32.35 7.87 15.92
N GLY A 2 32.23 7.64 17.22
CA GLY A 2 30.99 7.22 17.89
C GLY A 2 30.03 8.37 18.23
N ARG A 3 28.96 8.07 18.96
CA ARG A 3 27.98 9.05 19.41
C ARG A 3 28.55 9.90 20.56
N GLN A 4 28.66 11.20 20.36
CA GLN A 4 29.11 12.14 21.40
C GLN A 4 27.94 12.91 22.02
N LYS A 5 28.08 13.32 23.28
CA LYS A 5 27.12 14.20 23.96
C LYS A 5 27.19 15.59 23.30
N ILE A 6 26.03 16.18 23.04
CA ILE A 6 25.91 17.51 22.43
C ILE A 6 24.99 18.39 23.28
N LYS A 7 25.21 19.71 23.25
CA LYS A 7 24.35 20.69 23.92
C LYS A 7 22.98 20.75 23.23
N VAL A 8 21.92 21.02 24.00
CA VAL A 8 20.56 21.27 23.47
C VAL A 8 20.46 22.74 23.04
N THR A 9 21.09 23.05 21.91
CA THR A 9 21.03 24.36 21.24
C THR A 9 20.78 24.15 19.75
N LYS A 10 20.52 25.23 19.02
CA LYS A 10 20.43 25.18 17.56
C LYS A 10 21.74 24.62 16.98
N VAL A 11 21.61 23.72 16.00
CA VAL A 11 22.76 23.23 15.23
C VAL A 11 23.05 24.26 14.16
N GLU A 12 24.19 24.92 14.26
CA GLU A 12 24.55 26.03 13.36
C GLU A 12 24.91 25.57 11.95
N VAL A 13 25.64 24.44 11.84
CA VAL A 13 26.06 23.94 10.53
C VAL A 13 24.88 23.33 9.79
N LYS A 14 24.48 23.93 8.67
CA LYS A 14 23.28 23.58 7.88
C LYS A 14 23.17 22.10 7.53
N ASN A 15 24.26 21.47 7.07
CA ASN A 15 24.26 20.05 6.73
C ASN A 15 24.01 19.16 7.96
N HIS A 16 24.66 19.48 9.08
CA HIS A 16 24.45 18.77 10.35
C HIS A 16 23.04 18.98 10.88
N LEU A 17 22.48 20.20 10.73
CA LEU A 17 21.11 20.51 11.10
C LEU A 17 20.12 19.66 10.32
N GLN A 18 20.27 19.56 9.00
CA GLN A 18 19.39 18.74 8.15
C GLN A 18 19.47 17.26 8.51
N VAL A 19 20.68 16.71 8.64
CA VAL A 19 20.88 15.30 9.03
C VAL A 19 20.33 15.03 10.44
N THR A 20 20.56 15.95 11.38
CA THR A 20 20.08 15.84 12.76
C THR A 20 18.55 15.91 12.80
N PHE A 21 17.95 16.83 12.04
CA PHE A 21 16.49 16.93 11.91
C PHE A 21 15.91 15.61 11.42
N SER A 22 16.40 15.08 10.30
CA SER A 22 15.90 13.82 9.73
C SER A 22 16.01 12.67 10.74
N LYS A 23 17.18 12.50 11.37
CA LYS A 23 17.39 11.43 12.36
C LYS A 23 16.52 11.59 13.61
N ARG A 24 16.39 12.81 14.15
CA ARG A 24 15.59 13.07 15.35
C ARG A 24 14.11 12.94 15.07
N ARG A 25 13.61 13.45 13.94
CA ARG A 25 12.22 13.32 13.50
C ARG A 25 11.84 11.85 13.36
N SER A 26 12.62 11.04 12.63
CA SER A 26 12.32 9.62 12.47
C SER A 26 12.36 8.86 13.81
N ARG A 27 13.33 9.18 14.69
CA ARG A 27 13.38 8.57 16.04
C ARG A 27 12.19 8.98 16.90
N LEU A 28 11.78 10.24 16.85
CA LEU A 28 10.61 10.75 17.57
C LEU A 28 9.35 10.02 17.12
N PHE A 29 9.12 9.91 15.80
CA PHE A 29 7.94 9.22 15.26
C PHE A 29 7.93 7.75 15.65
N ARG A 30 9.09 7.07 15.59
CA ARG A 30 9.17 5.68 16.04
C ARG A 30 8.85 5.53 17.53
N LYS A 31 9.37 6.42 18.38
CA LYS A 31 9.06 6.40 19.83
C LYS A 31 7.60 6.72 20.12
N ALA A 32 6.99 7.62 19.37
CA ALA A 32 5.56 7.88 19.47
C ALA A 32 4.76 6.65 19.06
N ASN A 33 5.12 5.97 17.96
CA ASN A 33 4.49 4.72 17.55
C ASN A 33 4.62 3.62 18.61
N GLU A 34 5.82 3.41 19.15
CA GLU A 34 6.04 2.46 20.25
C GLU A 34 5.11 2.77 21.45
N LEU A 35 5.00 4.04 21.85
CA LEU A 35 4.14 4.46 22.96
C LEU A 35 2.65 4.25 22.67
N CYS A 36 2.21 4.64 21.47
CA CYS A 36 0.86 4.43 20.97
C CYS A 36 0.46 2.96 20.98
N THR A 37 1.35 2.07 20.52
CA THR A 37 1.11 0.63 20.51
C THR A 37 1.09 0.06 21.93
N LEU A 38 2.04 0.43 22.79
CA LEU A 38 2.16 -0.14 24.14
C LEU A 38 1.05 0.32 25.08
N CYS A 39 0.61 1.57 24.97
CA CYS A 39 -0.34 2.15 25.91
C CYS A 39 -1.73 2.37 25.29
N GLY A 40 -1.93 2.06 24.02
CA GLY A 40 -3.20 2.26 23.32
C GLY A 40 -3.61 3.73 23.13
N VAL A 41 -2.68 4.67 23.37
CA VAL A 41 -2.94 6.12 23.34
C VAL A 41 -2.93 6.69 21.92
N GLU A 42 -3.66 7.77 21.72
CA GLU A 42 -3.63 8.55 20.48
C GLU A 42 -2.67 9.72 20.61
N ILE A 43 -1.79 9.87 19.62
CA ILE A 43 -0.77 10.93 19.59
C ILE A 43 -0.78 11.53 18.19
N ALA A 44 -0.80 12.85 18.12
CA ALA A 44 -0.52 13.61 16.90
C ALA A 44 0.77 14.44 17.10
N ILE A 45 1.69 14.37 16.15
CA ILE A 45 2.92 15.16 16.13
C ILE A 45 3.02 15.85 14.78
N MET A 46 3.27 17.16 14.79
CA MET A 46 3.54 17.95 13.60
C MET A 46 4.89 18.66 13.73
N VAL A 47 5.74 18.55 12.72
CA VAL A 47 7.09 19.13 12.73
C VAL A 47 7.38 19.83 11.41
N PHE A 48 7.86 21.08 11.49
CA PHE A 48 8.32 21.85 10.35
C PHE A 48 9.84 21.73 10.22
N SER A 49 10.30 21.34 9.04
CA SER A 49 11.74 21.30 8.74
C SER A 49 12.32 22.70 8.55
N PRO A 50 13.65 22.86 8.70
CA PRO A 50 14.33 24.09 8.28
C PRO A 50 14.08 24.46 6.81
N ALA A 51 13.72 23.48 5.96
CA ALA A 51 13.36 23.68 4.56
C ALA A 51 11.86 23.97 4.36
N ARG A 52 11.12 24.34 5.41
CA ARG A 52 9.69 24.65 5.42
C ARG A 52 8.76 23.50 4.97
N LYS A 53 9.29 22.29 4.82
CA LYS A 53 8.47 21.08 4.62
C LYS A 53 7.84 20.63 5.94
N THR A 54 6.57 20.25 5.89
CA THR A 54 5.81 19.69 7.00
C THR A 54 5.97 18.18 7.06
N TYR A 55 5.97 17.64 8.27
CA TYR A 55 5.95 16.22 8.53
C TYR A 55 5.02 15.96 9.71
N SER A 56 4.16 14.95 9.58
CA SER A 56 3.24 14.56 10.64
C SER A 56 3.36 13.07 10.98
N PHE A 57 2.95 12.74 12.20
CA PHE A 57 2.71 11.38 12.68
C PHE A 57 1.39 11.39 13.46
N GLY A 58 0.54 10.40 13.19
CA GLY A 58 -0.71 10.17 13.92
C GLY A 58 -0.89 8.68 14.17
N ASN A 59 -1.20 8.29 15.41
CA ASN A 59 -1.79 6.98 15.68
C ASN A 59 -3.31 7.17 15.68
N ALA A 60 -3.95 6.77 14.57
CA ALA A 60 -5.18 7.32 13.97
C ALA A 60 -4.91 8.47 12.97
N ASN A 61 -5.95 8.89 12.24
CA ASN A 61 -5.87 10.01 11.29
C ASN A 61 -5.46 11.30 12.02
N VAL A 62 -4.39 11.98 11.58
CA VAL A 62 -3.83 13.17 12.27
C VAL A 62 -4.89 14.27 12.36
N GLU A 63 -5.62 14.47 11.27
CA GLU A 63 -6.70 15.43 11.13
C GLU A 63 -7.80 15.15 12.17
N SER A 64 -8.20 13.89 12.35
CA SER A 64 -9.21 13.52 13.35
C SER A 64 -8.79 13.84 14.78
N ILE A 65 -7.52 13.61 15.13
CA ILE A 65 -7.00 13.97 16.46
C ILE A 65 -7.02 15.49 16.66
N ILE A 66 -6.63 16.25 15.64
CA ILE A 66 -6.64 17.72 15.65
C ILE A 66 -8.07 18.25 15.77
N ASP A 67 -8.99 17.78 14.94
CA ASP A 67 -10.39 18.19 14.94
C ASP A 67 -11.02 17.95 16.30
N ARG A 68 -10.78 16.77 16.89
CA ARG A 68 -11.25 16.46 18.24
C ARG A 68 -10.62 17.36 19.29
N PHE A 69 -9.33 17.69 19.17
CA PHE A 69 -8.66 18.60 20.09
C PHE A 69 -9.27 20.02 20.01
N LEU A 70 -9.49 20.53 18.80
CA LEU A 70 -10.07 21.86 18.57
C LEU A 70 -11.56 21.93 18.94
N SER A 71 -12.30 20.84 18.75
CA SER A 71 -13.73 20.74 19.08
C SER A 71 -13.99 20.55 20.58
N ARG A 72 -12.96 20.27 21.38
CA ARG A 72 -13.11 19.99 22.80
C ARG A 72 -13.16 21.28 23.60
N ASN A 73 -14.34 21.58 24.16
CA ASN A 73 -14.50 22.59 25.20
C ASN A 73 -13.59 22.21 26.41
N PRO A 74 -12.72 23.08 26.93
CA PRO A 74 -11.62 22.72 27.85
C PRO A 74 -12.02 22.05 29.18
N HIS A 75 -13.31 21.93 29.48
CA HIS A 75 -13.84 21.36 30.73
C HIS A 75 -14.23 19.88 30.69
N ARG A 76 -14.19 19.19 29.55
CA ARG A 76 -14.60 17.77 29.49
C ARG A 76 -13.42 16.84 29.33
N ILE A 77 -12.68 16.55 30.40
CA ILE A 77 -11.89 15.31 30.48
C ILE A 77 -12.88 14.19 30.81
N SER A 78 -13.43 13.51 29.81
CA SER A 78 -14.32 12.38 30.09
C SER A 78 -14.26 11.32 28.99
N ASN A 79 -13.83 10.15 29.45
CA ASN A 79 -14.23 8.80 29.07
C ASN A 79 -13.40 8.09 27.98
N PRO A 80 -12.67 7.01 28.34
CA PRO A 80 -11.96 6.13 27.40
C PRO A 80 -12.90 5.37 26.45
N LEU A 81 -14.21 5.36 26.72
CA LEU A 81 -15.18 4.50 26.05
C LEU A 81 -15.46 4.86 24.57
N HIS A 82 -15.17 6.10 24.15
CA HIS A 82 -15.37 6.52 22.75
C HIS A 82 -14.25 6.06 21.81
N LEU A 83 -13.11 5.61 22.36
CA LEU A 83 -11.95 5.20 21.59
C LEU A 83 -12.15 3.84 20.91
N ASP A 84 -12.85 2.93 21.58
CA ASP A 84 -13.08 1.58 21.07
C ASP A 84 -14.08 1.58 19.90
N THR A 85 -15.06 2.49 19.90
CA THR A 85 -16.09 2.55 18.85
C THR A 85 -15.50 2.99 17.50
N HIS A 86 -14.61 3.99 17.48
CA HIS A 86 -13.95 4.44 16.25
C HIS A 86 -12.93 3.43 15.72
N LYS A 87 -12.17 2.78 16.62
CA LYS A 87 -11.24 1.72 16.21
C LYS A 87 -11.99 0.52 15.65
N HIS A 88 -13.09 0.11 16.27
CA HIS A 88 -13.92 -0.99 15.80
C HIS A 88 -14.62 -0.67 14.47
N PHE A 89 -15.07 0.57 14.29
CA PHE A 89 -15.65 1.03 13.01
C PHE A 89 -14.64 0.95 11.87
N ASN A 90 -13.41 1.46 12.06
CA ASN A 90 -12.36 1.37 11.04
C ASN A 90 -11.98 -0.09 10.73
N VAL A 91 -11.91 -0.98 11.72
CA VAL A 91 -11.60 -2.40 11.50
C VAL A 91 -12.71 -3.10 10.72
N CYS A 92 -13.99 -2.83 11.06
CA CYS A 92 -15.13 -3.36 10.31
C CYS A 92 -15.12 -2.87 8.85
N GLU A 93 -14.85 -1.58 8.63
CA GLU A 93 -14.75 -0.97 7.30
C GLU A 93 -13.59 -1.56 6.49
N LEU A 94 -12.40 -1.67 7.09
CA LEU A 94 -11.23 -2.30 6.47
C LEU A 94 -11.47 -3.76 6.12
N ASN A 95 -12.13 -4.52 7.00
CA ASN A 95 -12.49 -5.90 6.72
C ASN A 95 -13.52 -6.00 5.58
N LEU A 96 -14.49 -5.08 5.51
CA LEU A 96 -15.45 -5.02 4.42
C LEU A 96 -14.76 -4.78 3.08
N ILE A 97 -13.85 -3.80 3.02
CA ILE A 97 -13.05 -3.50 1.82
C ILE A 97 -12.18 -4.71 1.45
N LEU A 98 -11.55 -5.36 2.42
CA LEU A 98 -10.73 -6.55 2.19
C LEU A 98 -11.55 -7.69 1.58
N THR A 99 -12.75 -7.97 2.10
CA THR A 99 -13.64 -8.99 1.54
C THR A 99 -14.04 -8.66 0.10
N GLN A 100 -14.41 -7.40 -0.19
CA GLN A 100 -14.77 -6.97 -1.56
C GLN A 100 -13.61 -7.19 -2.54
N ILE A 101 -12.38 -6.81 -2.18
CA ILE A 101 -11.20 -7.00 -3.03
C ILE A 101 -10.92 -8.48 -3.25
N LEU A 102 -11.06 -9.32 -2.21
CA LEU A 102 -10.86 -10.76 -2.34
C LEU A 102 -11.88 -11.39 -3.29
N ASP A 103 -13.15 -10.99 -3.21
CA ASP A 103 -14.20 -11.46 -4.12
C ASP A 103 -13.92 -11.04 -5.58
N GLU A 104 -13.48 -9.81 -5.81
CA GLU A 104 -13.07 -9.35 -7.15
C GLU A 104 -11.90 -10.17 -7.72
N VAL A 105 -10.88 -10.44 -6.89
CA VAL A 105 -9.75 -11.28 -7.27
C VAL A 105 -10.18 -12.70 -7.61
N GLU A 106 -11.15 -13.25 -6.87
CA GLU A 106 -11.68 -14.59 -7.13
C GLU A 106 -12.47 -14.65 -8.44
N VAL A 107 -13.25 -13.61 -8.75
CA VAL A 107 -13.94 -13.48 -10.04
C VAL A 107 -12.94 -13.42 -11.20
N GLU A 108 -11.89 -12.60 -11.09
CA GLU A 108 -10.86 -12.51 -12.12
C GLU A 108 -10.09 -13.83 -12.29
N LYS A 109 -9.81 -14.57 -11.20
CA LYS A 109 -9.20 -15.91 -11.29
C LYS A 109 -10.07 -16.91 -12.04
N LYS A 110 -11.39 -16.93 -11.77
CA LYS A 110 -12.32 -17.80 -12.50
C LYS A 110 -12.37 -17.46 -13.99
N LYS A 111 -12.30 -16.17 -14.35
CA LYS A 111 -12.20 -15.76 -15.76
C LYS A 111 -10.94 -16.33 -16.41
N ILE A 112 -9.79 -16.20 -15.75
CA ILE A 112 -8.52 -16.76 -16.26
C ILE A 112 -8.64 -18.27 -16.48
N GLU A 113 -9.21 -19.01 -15.54
CA GLU A 113 -9.44 -20.45 -15.67
C GLU A 113 -10.36 -20.78 -16.85
N THR A 114 -11.44 -20.01 -17.06
CA THR A 114 -12.30 -20.21 -18.23
C THR A 114 -11.59 -19.92 -19.55
N PHE A 115 -10.76 -18.87 -19.62
CA PHE A 115 -9.96 -18.58 -20.81
C PHE A 115 -8.93 -19.68 -21.08
N ASP A 116 -8.29 -20.22 -20.04
CA ASP A 116 -7.36 -21.34 -20.16
C ASP A 116 -8.06 -22.61 -20.64
N GLN A 117 -9.27 -22.89 -20.17
CA GLN A 117 -10.05 -24.04 -20.60
C GLN A 117 -10.49 -23.90 -22.07
N ILE A 118 -10.95 -22.70 -22.47
CA ILE A 118 -11.30 -22.39 -23.87
C ILE A 118 -10.07 -22.57 -24.76
N ARG A 119 -8.91 -22.02 -24.37
CA ARG A 119 -7.66 -22.16 -25.10
C ARG A 119 -7.28 -23.63 -25.32
N LYS A 120 -7.29 -24.45 -24.27
CA LYS A 120 -6.99 -25.89 -24.37
C LYS A 120 -8.01 -26.64 -25.25
N THR A 121 -9.27 -26.22 -25.23
CA THR A 121 -10.31 -26.83 -26.09
C THR A 121 -10.10 -26.46 -27.55
N CYS A 122 -9.78 -25.20 -27.84
CA CYS A 122 -9.41 -24.73 -29.19
C CYS A 122 -8.18 -25.45 -29.74
N GLU A 123 -7.11 -25.56 -28.94
CA GLU A 123 -5.90 -26.32 -29.29
C GLU A 123 -6.20 -27.80 -29.60
N SER A 124 -7.16 -28.42 -28.89
CA SER A 124 -7.58 -29.79 -29.16
C SER A 124 -8.46 -29.94 -30.41
N GLN A 125 -9.11 -28.87 -30.84
CA GLN A 125 -10.07 -28.86 -31.94
C GLN A 125 -9.43 -28.44 -33.28
N TYR A 126 -8.39 -27.61 -33.24
CA TYR A 126 -7.70 -27.10 -34.41
C TYR A 126 -6.19 -27.13 -34.21
N TRP A 127 -5.51 -28.05 -34.90
CA TRP A 127 -4.06 -28.25 -34.74
C TRP A 127 -3.24 -26.99 -35.09
N TRP A 128 -3.73 -26.13 -36.00
CA TRP A 128 -3.06 -24.90 -36.40
C TRP A 128 -3.21 -23.72 -35.41
N GLU A 129 -4.01 -23.86 -34.35
CA GLU A 129 -4.14 -22.84 -33.29
C GLU A 129 -3.13 -23.02 -32.15
N ALA A 130 -2.32 -24.09 -32.18
CA ALA A 130 -1.22 -24.28 -31.24
C ALA A 130 -0.15 -23.17 -31.40
N PRO A 131 0.57 -22.79 -30.32
CA PRO A 131 1.67 -21.84 -30.41
C PRO A 131 2.68 -22.27 -31.49
N ILE A 132 3.13 -21.34 -32.33
CA ILE A 132 4.09 -21.61 -33.44
C ILE A 132 5.36 -22.33 -32.96
N GLY A 133 5.77 -22.13 -31.71
CA GLY A 133 6.93 -22.81 -31.11
C GLY A 133 6.67 -24.27 -30.69
N GLU A 134 5.42 -24.71 -30.63
CA GLU A 134 5.00 -26.06 -30.23
C GLU A 134 4.56 -26.93 -31.43
N LEU A 135 4.40 -26.33 -32.62
CA LEU A 135 4.07 -27.02 -33.86
C LEU A 135 5.28 -27.78 -34.43
N ALA A 136 5.09 -29.02 -34.85
CA ALA A 136 6.12 -29.80 -35.51
C ALA A 136 6.44 -29.23 -36.90
N TYR A 137 7.65 -29.48 -37.40
CA TYR A 137 8.10 -28.96 -38.70
C TYR A 137 7.13 -29.26 -39.85
N HIS A 138 6.57 -30.48 -39.88
CA HIS A 138 5.61 -30.89 -40.91
C HIS A 138 4.27 -30.15 -40.82
N GLU A 139 3.82 -29.80 -39.62
CA GLU A 139 2.59 -29.03 -39.39
C GLU A 139 2.79 -27.57 -39.80
N LEU A 140 3.97 -27.00 -39.52
CA LEU A 140 4.36 -25.66 -40.00
C LEU A 140 4.41 -25.59 -41.53
N GLU A 141 4.89 -26.64 -42.18
CA GLU A 141 4.93 -26.72 -43.64
C GLU A 141 3.53 -26.85 -44.25
N GLN A 142 2.64 -27.65 -43.64
CA GLN A 142 1.23 -27.72 -44.02
C GLN A 142 0.49 -26.40 -43.83
N LEU A 143 0.72 -25.71 -42.71
CA LEU A 143 0.13 -24.41 -42.41
C LEU A 143 0.60 -23.34 -43.40
N LYS A 144 1.90 -23.33 -43.74
CA LYS A 144 2.47 -22.43 -44.74
C LYS A 144 1.81 -22.62 -46.10
N ASN A 145 1.67 -23.86 -46.56
CA ASN A 145 1.07 -24.15 -47.86
C ASN A 145 -0.40 -23.70 -47.91
N TYR A 146 -1.16 -23.93 -46.83
CA TYR A 146 -2.55 -23.49 -46.71
C TYR A 146 -2.69 -21.95 -46.76
N LEU A 147 -1.81 -21.22 -46.07
CA LEU A 147 -1.78 -19.76 -46.13
C LEU A 147 -1.37 -19.22 -47.51
N GLU A 148 -0.47 -19.91 -48.22
CA GLU A 148 -0.10 -19.57 -49.60
C GLU A 148 -1.26 -19.79 -50.58
N ASP A 149 -2.07 -20.83 -50.37
CA ASP A 149 -3.27 -21.11 -51.18
C ASP A 149 -4.37 -20.06 -50.96
N ILE A 150 -4.61 -19.66 -49.71
CA ILE A 150 -5.55 -18.56 -49.40
C ILE A 150 -5.07 -17.24 -50.03
N LYS A 151 -3.76 -16.97 -49.99
CA LYS A 151 -3.18 -15.76 -50.59
C LYS A 151 -3.30 -15.73 -52.13
N ARG A 152 -3.48 -16.89 -52.76
CA ARG A 152 -3.68 -17.02 -54.22
C ARG A 152 -5.14 -16.89 -54.65
N MET A 153 -6.09 -16.95 -53.73
CA MET A 153 -7.50 -16.59 -53.95
C MET A 153 -7.72 -15.09 -53.86
#